data_AF-A0A4U3A9C8-F1
#
_entry.id   AF-A0A4U3A9C8-F1
#
_cell.length_a   1.000
_cell.length_b   1.000
_cell.length_c   1.000
_cell.angle_alpha   90.00
_cell.angle_beta   90.00
_cell.angle_gamma   90.00
#
_symmetry.space_group_name_H-M   'P 1'
#
loop_
_entity.id
_entity.type
_entity.pdbx_description
1 polymer ?
#
loop_
_entity_poly.entity_id
_entity_poly.type
_entity_poly.pdbx_seq_one_letter_code
_entity_poly.pdbx_strand_id
1 'polypeptide(L)'
;EEAKKELGKDQVTIEFLNYDTGNAKKVGEYVKDQIEKNLKGVTVNIKLQPFKQKLKLESEQDYDISYGGWSPDYADPMTYLDMFESNHSHNQMSYSDAKYDEMVKKAGGELMSDAKKRWEELGKAEKLLLEQDVALVPLYQNARSYVMKPTVKGVVKHN
;
A
#
# COMPACT_ATOMS: atom_id res chain seq x y z
N GLU A 1 -3.36 9.89 -20.13
CA GLU A 1 -3.66 11.11 -20.91
C GLU A 1 -3.71 12.36 -20.02
N GLU A 2 -4.45 12.35 -18.90
CA GLU A 2 -4.45 13.50 -17.96
C GLU A 2 -3.06 13.82 -17.40
N ALA A 3 -2.33 12.82 -16.90
CA ALA A 3 -0.96 13.02 -16.40
C ALA A 3 0.01 13.60 -17.46
N LYS A 4 -0.15 13.25 -18.75
CA LYS A 4 0.67 13.83 -19.83
C LYS A 4 0.38 15.30 -20.04
N LYS A 5 -0.90 15.69 -19.91
CA LYS A 5 -1.35 17.07 -20.00
C LYS A 5 -0.87 17.91 -18.82
N GLU A 6 -0.91 17.36 -17.61
CA GLU A 6 -0.41 18.05 -16.41
C GLU A 6 1.11 18.21 -16.41
N LEU A 7 1.85 17.16 -16.79
CA LEU A 7 3.31 17.19 -16.81
C LEU A 7 3.88 17.86 -18.07
N GLY A 8 3.06 18.11 -19.09
CA GLY A 8 3.50 18.60 -20.40
C GLY A 8 4.49 17.66 -21.10
N LYS A 9 4.45 16.35 -20.76
CA LYS A 9 5.38 15.34 -21.26
C LYS A 9 4.62 14.14 -21.82
N ASP A 10 4.99 13.72 -23.01
CA ASP A 10 4.44 12.51 -23.65
C ASP A 10 5.00 11.21 -23.06
N GLN A 11 6.15 11.31 -22.40
CA GLN A 11 6.85 10.19 -21.77
C GLN A 11 7.11 10.47 -20.29
N VAL A 12 6.81 9.49 -19.45
CA VAL A 12 7.05 9.51 -18.00
C VAL A 12 7.90 8.31 -17.64
N THR A 13 8.96 8.51 -16.87
CA THR A 13 9.76 7.41 -16.31
C THR A 13 9.56 7.41 -14.81
N ILE A 14 9.24 6.25 -14.24
CA ILE A 14 9.07 6.06 -12.80
C ILE A 14 9.96 4.92 -12.31
N GLU A 15 10.60 5.10 -11.16
CA GLU A 15 11.30 4.06 -10.43
C GLU A 15 10.29 3.20 -9.64
N PHE A 16 10.40 1.88 -9.77
CA PHE A 16 9.60 0.92 -9.02
C PHE A 16 10.46 0.16 -8.01
N LEU A 17 10.40 0.60 -6.76
CA LEU A 17 11.11 0.01 -5.65
C LEU A 17 10.50 -1.35 -5.25
N ASN A 18 11.31 -2.39 -5.23
CA ASN A 18 10.86 -3.77 -5.04
C ASN A 18 11.86 -4.59 -4.20
N TYR A 19 11.42 -5.70 -3.61
CA TYR A 19 12.25 -6.62 -2.85
C TYR A 19 13.20 -7.42 -3.76
N ASP A 20 14.39 -7.75 -3.26
CA ASP A 20 15.40 -8.54 -3.95
C ASP A 20 15.14 -10.07 -3.99
N THR A 21 13.98 -10.53 -3.51
CA THR A 21 13.61 -11.96 -3.48
C THR A 21 13.11 -12.50 -4.82
N GLY A 22 13.33 -13.78 -5.09
CA GLY A 22 13.03 -14.39 -6.40
C GLY A 22 11.55 -14.41 -6.81
N ASN A 23 10.60 -14.35 -5.86
CA ASN A 23 9.17 -14.23 -6.17
C ASN A 23 8.78 -12.76 -6.39
N ALA A 24 9.24 -11.84 -5.52
CA ALA A 24 8.96 -10.42 -5.66
C ALA A 24 9.47 -9.83 -6.98
N LYS A 25 10.63 -10.28 -7.48
CA LYS A 25 11.12 -9.91 -8.83
C LYS A 25 10.09 -10.20 -9.92
N LYS A 26 9.45 -11.39 -9.89
CA LYS A 26 8.42 -11.78 -10.87
C LYS A 26 7.18 -10.90 -10.78
N VAL A 27 6.76 -10.55 -9.56
CA VAL A 27 5.67 -9.59 -9.35
C VAL A 27 6.05 -8.22 -9.92
N GLY A 28 7.29 -7.78 -9.69
CA GLY A 28 7.84 -6.54 -10.24
C GLY A 28 7.74 -6.47 -11.76
N GLU A 29 8.29 -7.49 -12.45
CA GLU A 29 8.24 -7.58 -13.91
C GLU A 29 6.80 -7.63 -14.42
N TYR A 30 5.93 -8.42 -13.78
CA TYR A 30 4.52 -8.49 -14.18
C TYR A 30 3.82 -7.13 -14.08
N VAL A 31 3.99 -6.41 -12.97
CA VAL A 31 3.38 -5.10 -12.77
C VAL A 31 3.96 -4.07 -13.75
N LYS A 32 5.28 -4.07 -13.94
CA LYS A 32 5.94 -3.25 -14.98
C LYS A 32 5.33 -3.50 -16.36
N ASP A 33 5.26 -4.76 -16.78
CA ASP A 33 4.72 -5.14 -18.08
C ASP A 33 3.26 -4.68 -18.24
N GLN A 34 2.43 -4.82 -17.20
CA GLN A 34 1.04 -4.35 -17.22
C GLN A 34 0.95 -2.82 -17.33
N ILE A 35 1.79 -2.08 -16.59
CA ILE A 35 1.82 -0.62 -16.64
C ILE A 35 2.24 -0.15 -18.03
N GLU A 36 3.40 -0.60 -18.53
CA GLU A 36 3.94 -0.14 -19.82
C GLU A 36 3.04 -0.55 -21.00
N LYS A 37 2.42 -1.73 -20.94
CA LYS A 37 1.48 -2.21 -21.98
C LYS A 37 0.21 -1.36 -22.05
N ASN A 38 -0.38 -1.04 -20.89
CA ASN A 38 -1.69 -0.38 -20.83
C ASN A 38 -1.57 1.16 -20.82
N LEU A 39 -0.46 1.69 -20.30
CA LEU A 39 -0.19 3.13 -20.18
C LEU A 39 0.94 3.54 -21.12
N LYS A 40 0.61 3.68 -22.41
CA LYS A 40 1.57 4.07 -23.44
C LYS A 40 2.27 5.39 -23.10
N GLY A 41 3.60 5.35 -23.09
CA GLY A 41 4.45 6.49 -22.72
C GLY A 41 4.97 6.44 -21.29
N VAL A 42 4.55 5.47 -20.47
CA VAL A 42 5.17 5.22 -19.16
C VAL A 42 6.30 4.21 -19.32
N THR A 43 7.44 4.49 -18.68
CA THR A 43 8.58 3.58 -18.53
C THR A 43 8.79 3.30 -17.04
N VAL A 44 8.91 2.03 -16.68
CA VAL A 44 9.06 1.59 -15.29
C VAL A 44 10.44 0.97 -15.08
N ASN A 45 11.23 1.57 -14.19
CA ASN A 45 12.57 1.09 -13.85
C ASN A 45 12.54 0.38 -12.49
N ILE A 46 12.63 -0.96 -12.50
CA ILE A 46 12.61 -1.74 -11.27
C ILE A 46 13.94 -1.56 -10.52
N LYS A 47 13.87 -1.17 -9.25
CA LYS A 47 15.00 -1.09 -8.33
C LYS A 47 14.83 -2.12 -7.22
N LEU A 48 15.72 -3.10 -7.21
CA LEU A 48 15.72 -4.17 -6.21
C LEU A 48 16.55 -3.75 -5.00
N GLN A 49 16.00 -3.90 -3.80
CA GLN A 49 16.71 -3.63 -2.55
C GLN A 49 16.45 -4.75 -1.52
N PRO A 50 17.45 -5.05 -0.67
CA PRO A 50 17.20 -5.86 0.52
C PRO A 50 16.21 -5.15 1.46
N PHE A 51 15.48 -5.93 2.26
CA PHE A 51 14.34 -5.42 3.04
C PHE A 51 14.67 -4.20 3.92
N LYS A 52 15.81 -4.22 4.64
CA LYS A 52 16.22 -3.11 5.51
C LYS A 52 16.44 -1.81 4.74
N GLN A 53 17.12 -1.88 3.60
CA GLN A 53 17.40 -0.73 2.74
C GLN A 53 16.10 -0.21 2.11
N LYS A 54 15.23 -1.12 1.65
CA LYS A 54 13.91 -0.77 1.11
C LYS A 54 13.07 0.03 2.12
N LEU A 55 12.93 -0.46 3.36
CA LEU A 55 12.18 0.24 4.41
C LEU A 55 12.74 1.64 4.71
N LYS A 56 14.08 1.80 4.65
CA LYS A 56 14.71 3.10 4.83
C LYS A 56 14.33 4.07 3.72
N LEU A 57 14.44 3.63 2.45
CA LEU A 57 14.05 4.44 1.29
C LEU A 57 12.56 4.84 1.36
N GLU A 58 11.68 3.92 1.77
CA GLU A 58 10.25 4.22 1.96
C GLU A 58 10.03 5.26 3.06
N SER A 59 10.68 5.11 4.22
CA SER A 59 10.56 6.07 5.33
C SER A 59 11.12 7.47 4.99
N GLU A 60 12.11 7.53 4.09
CA GLU A 60 12.72 8.77 3.61
C GLU A 60 11.99 9.34 2.37
N GLN A 61 10.96 8.63 1.87
CA GLN A 61 10.23 8.94 0.64
C GLN A 61 11.15 9.07 -0.60
N ASP A 62 12.22 8.26 -0.64
CA ASP A 62 13.18 8.19 -1.75
C ASP A 62 12.81 7.06 -2.73
N TYR A 63 11.63 7.20 -3.35
CA TYR A 63 11.06 6.29 -4.35
C TYR A 63 9.92 6.98 -5.12
N ASP A 64 9.55 6.48 -6.31
CA ASP A 64 8.35 6.96 -7.02
C ASP A 64 7.13 6.06 -6.73
N ILE A 65 7.25 4.75 -6.98
CA ILE A 65 6.27 3.74 -6.55
C ILE A 65 6.98 2.58 -5.85
N SER A 66 6.35 2.00 -4.82
CA SER A 66 6.93 0.90 -4.05
C SER A 66 5.97 -0.28 -3.92
N TYR A 67 6.50 -1.49 -4.06
CA TYR A 67 5.76 -2.72 -3.77
C TYR A 67 5.90 -3.08 -2.29
N GLY A 68 4.80 -2.89 -1.56
CA GLY A 68 4.71 -3.10 -0.12
C GLY A 68 3.72 -4.18 0.29
N GLY A 69 3.65 -4.42 1.59
CA GLY A 69 2.59 -5.22 2.20
C GLY A 69 2.50 -4.89 3.68
N TRP A 70 1.30 -4.96 4.23
CA TRP A 70 1.03 -4.72 5.64
C TRP A 70 0.40 -5.97 6.28
N SER A 71 0.83 -6.30 7.49
CA SER A 71 0.19 -7.32 8.33
C SER A 71 -0.52 -6.58 9.45
N PRO A 72 -1.74 -6.96 9.85
CA PRO A 72 -2.48 -6.22 10.84
C PRO A 72 -1.81 -6.34 12.21
N ASP A 73 -1.62 -5.21 12.90
CA ASP A 73 -1.05 -5.18 14.25
C ASP A 73 -2.08 -5.64 15.30
N TYR A 74 -3.36 -5.46 14.99
CA TYR A 74 -4.51 -5.85 15.79
C TYR A 74 -5.74 -6.11 14.89
N ALA A 75 -6.74 -6.83 15.40
CA ALA A 75 -7.88 -7.32 14.62
C ALA A 75 -8.98 -6.25 14.39
N ASP A 76 -8.62 -5.11 13.81
CA ASP A 76 -9.54 -4.02 13.49
C ASP A 76 -9.09 -3.28 12.21
N PRO A 77 -10.01 -2.76 11.35
CA PRO A 77 -9.64 -2.07 10.12
C PRO A 77 -8.74 -0.84 10.33
N MET A 78 -8.78 -0.24 11.52
CA MET A 78 -7.98 0.94 11.84
C MET A 78 -6.47 0.70 11.60
N THR A 79 -5.96 -0.51 11.83
CA THR A 79 -4.54 -0.86 11.59
C THR A 79 -4.09 -0.67 10.14
N TYR A 80 -5.02 -0.55 9.20
CA TYR A 80 -4.74 -0.23 7.79
C TYR A 80 -5.06 1.23 7.45
N LEU A 81 -6.10 1.81 8.05
CA LEU A 81 -6.64 3.12 7.65
C LEU A 81 -5.95 4.28 8.37
N ASP A 82 -5.53 4.13 9.63
CA ASP A 82 -4.79 5.19 10.34
C ASP A 82 -3.47 5.54 9.67
N MET A 83 -2.87 4.58 8.95
CA MET A 83 -1.61 4.75 8.24
C MET A 83 -1.60 5.94 7.29
N PHE A 84 -2.75 6.29 6.73
CA PHE A 84 -2.89 7.29 5.68
C PHE A 84 -3.42 8.63 6.20
N GLU A 85 -3.59 8.81 7.52
CA GLU A 85 -3.76 10.16 8.05
C GLU A 85 -2.54 11.03 7.68
N SER A 86 -2.75 12.31 7.40
CA SER A 86 -1.75 13.20 6.75
C SER A 86 -0.41 13.28 7.48
N ASN A 87 -0.41 13.12 8.81
CA ASN A 87 0.80 13.20 9.64
C ASN A 87 1.21 11.84 10.23
N HIS A 88 0.64 10.75 9.75
CA HIS A 88 0.96 9.43 10.27
C HIS A 88 2.34 8.96 9.80
N SER A 89 3.13 8.37 10.71
CA SER A 89 4.52 7.98 10.44
C SER A 89 4.68 6.92 9.33
N HIS A 90 3.64 6.10 9.13
CA HIS A 90 3.59 5.09 8.07
C HIS A 90 2.90 5.56 6.77
N ASN A 91 2.51 6.84 6.65
CA ASN A 91 1.94 7.37 5.41
C ASN A 91 2.92 7.22 4.25
N GLN A 92 4.18 7.61 4.46
CA GLN A 92 5.35 7.36 3.60
C GLN A 92 5.23 7.79 2.13
N MET A 93 4.13 8.42 1.70
CA MET A 93 3.89 8.84 0.33
C MET A 93 3.32 10.26 0.23
N SER A 94 3.34 11.00 1.35
CA SER A 94 2.80 12.36 1.47
C SER A 94 1.33 12.49 1.02
N TYR A 95 0.55 11.42 1.17
CA TYR A 95 -0.90 11.49 0.99
C TYR A 95 -1.51 12.36 2.10
N SER A 96 -2.39 13.28 1.73
CA SER A 96 -3.00 14.23 2.65
C SER A 96 -4.38 14.62 2.14
N ASP A 97 -5.43 14.22 2.85
CA ASP A 97 -6.81 14.65 2.62
C ASP A 97 -7.51 14.94 3.95
N ALA A 98 -7.97 16.18 4.13
CA ALA A 98 -8.57 16.61 5.39
C ALA A 98 -9.90 15.90 5.72
N LYS A 99 -10.64 15.42 4.72
CA LYS A 99 -11.86 14.63 4.94
C LYS A 99 -11.50 13.23 5.38
N TYR A 100 -10.47 12.63 4.79
CA TYR A 100 -9.96 11.34 5.24
C TYR A 100 -9.52 11.39 6.70
N ASP A 101 -8.70 12.38 7.06
CA ASP A 101 -8.26 12.63 8.44
C ASP A 101 -9.45 12.77 9.41
N GLU A 102 -10.49 13.52 9.01
CA GLU A 102 -11.68 13.70 9.84
C GLU A 102 -12.45 12.38 10.06
N MET A 103 -12.63 11.58 9.01
CA MET A 103 -13.34 10.29 9.09
C MET A 103 -12.61 9.30 9.99
N VAL A 104 -11.30 9.14 9.80
CA VAL A 104 -10.47 8.21 10.57
C VAL A 104 -10.43 8.62 12.05
N LYS A 105 -10.19 9.91 12.33
CA LYS A 105 -10.19 10.44 13.69
C LYS A 105 -11.54 10.30 14.40
N LYS A 106 -12.66 10.50 13.70
CA LYS A 106 -14.01 10.25 14.26
C LYS A 106 -14.21 8.78 14.61
N ALA A 107 -13.76 7.88 13.74
CA ALA A 107 -13.85 6.43 13.96
C ALA A 107 -12.97 5.94 15.13
N GLY A 108 -11.84 6.60 15.39
CA GLY A 108 -10.96 6.33 16.53
C GLY A 108 -11.35 7.04 17.84
N GLY A 109 -12.31 7.97 17.79
CA GLY A 109 -12.73 8.79 18.92
C GLY A 109 -14.24 8.73 19.17
N GLU A 110 -14.97 9.72 18.64
CA GLU A 110 -16.41 9.92 18.91
C GLU A 110 -17.27 8.67 18.66
N LEU A 111 -16.98 7.94 17.57
CA LEU A 111 -17.78 6.78 17.17
C LEU A 111 -17.41 5.49 17.90
N MET A 112 -16.41 5.50 18.80
CA MET A 112 -16.03 4.30 19.57
C MET A 112 -17.18 3.73 20.41
N SER A 113 -18.16 4.55 20.77
CA SER A 113 -19.36 4.14 21.51
C SER A 113 -20.48 3.57 20.62
N ASP A 114 -20.42 3.77 19.30
CA ASP A 114 -21.44 3.36 18.32
C ASP A 114 -20.78 2.51 17.22
N ALA A 115 -20.61 1.21 17.52
CA ALA A 115 -19.89 0.28 16.65
C ALA A 115 -20.45 0.21 15.22
N LYS A 116 -21.76 0.38 15.04
CA LYS A 116 -22.40 0.36 13.71
C LYS A 116 -21.98 1.58 12.90
N LYS A 117 -22.09 2.79 13.46
CA LYS A 117 -21.67 4.01 12.77
C LYS A 117 -20.17 4.02 12.51
N ARG A 118 -19.36 3.55 13.46
CA ARG A 118 -17.92 3.39 13.27
C ARG A 118 -17.61 2.51 12.06
N TRP A 119 -18.28 1.37 11.92
CA TRP A 119 -18.08 0.46 10.79
C TRP A 119 -18.45 1.11 9.45
N GLU A 120 -19.58 1.82 9.40
CA GLU A 120 -20.00 2.56 8.21
C GLU A 120 -19.02 3.69 7.85
N GLU A 121 -18.45 4.38 8.85
CA GLU A 121 -17.49 5.46 8.64
C GLU A 121 -16.14 4.95 8.12
N LEU A 122 -15.62 3.86 8.68
CA LEU A 122 -14.39 3.23 8.19
C LEU A 122 -14.53 2.73 6.74
N GLY A 123 -15.71 2.19 6.38
CA GLY A 123 -15.99 1.79 4.99
C GLY A 123 -16.03 2.98 4.01
N LYS A 124 -16.51 4.16 4.46
CA LYS A 124 -16.44 5.39 3.64
C LYS A 124 -15.02 5.89 3.50
N ALA A 125 -14.23 5.83 4.57
CA ALA A 125 -12.82 6.23 4.54
C ALA A 125 -12.02 5.36 3.56
N GLU A 126 -12.18 4.03 3.60
CA GLU A 126 -11.55 3.14 2.62
C GLU A 126 -11.98 3.46 1.18
N LYS A 127 -13.27 3.72 0.97
CA LYS A 127 -13.80 4.10 -0.35
C LYS A 127 -13.21 5.42 -0.86
N LEU A 128 -13.09 6.43 0.00
CA LEU A 128 -12.45 7.70 -0.33
C LEU A 128 -11.00 7.45 -0.77
N LEU A 129 -10.23 6.74 0.05
CA LEU A 129 -8.82 6.43 -0.18
C LEU A 129 -8.57 5.69 -1.50
N LEU A 130 -9.38 4.67 -1.81
CA LEU A 130 -9.12 3.76 -2.94
C LEU A 130 -9.82 4.16 -4.24
N GLU A 131 -11.05 4.69 -4.18
CA GLU A 131 -11.84 4.95 -5.39
C GLU A 131 -11.80 6.41 -5.83
N GLN A 132 -11.75 7.36 -4.89
CA GLN A 132 -11.77 8.79 -5.20
C GLN A 132 -10.36 9.35 -5.29
N ASP A 133 -9.54 9.12 -4.27
CA ASP A 133 -8.20 9.66 -4.20
C ASP A 133 -7.18 8.77 -4.90
N VAL A 134 -7.46 7.47 -4.98
CA VAL A 134 -6.58 6.44 -5.57
C VAL A 134 -5.17 6.52 -4.96
N ALA A 135 -5.10 6.69 -3.64
CA ALA A 135 -3.87 6.97 -2.91
C ALA A 135 -2.86 5.81 -2.99
N LEU A 136 -3.36 4.58 -3.18
CA LEU A 136 -2.56 3.37 -3.39
C LEU A 136 -3.31 2.37 -4.29
N VAL A 137 -2.58 1.38 -4.81
CA VAL A 137 -3.14 0.34 -5.68
C VAL A 137 -3.03 -1.03 -5.00
N PRO A 138 -4.12 -1.55 -4.38
CA PRO A 138 -4.12 -2.89 -3.79
C PRO A 138 -3.92 -3.96 -4.85
N LEU A 139 -3.06 -4.95 -4.57
CA LEU A 139 -2.79 -6.05 -5.51
C LEU A 139 -3.48 -7.36 -5.13
N TYR A 140 -3.35 -7.80 -3.87
CA TYR A 140 -3.91 -9.06 -3.41
C TYR A 140 -3.94 -9.16 -1.88
N GLN A 141 -4.80 -10.03 -1.35
CA GLN A 141 -4.74 -10.50 0.04
C GLN A 141 -3.82 -11.72 0.15
N ASN A 142 -2.86 -11.68 1.06
CA ASN A 142 -1.80 -12.71 1.12
C ASN A 142 -2.31 -14.05 1.67
N ALA A 143 -1.94 -15.15 1.01
CA ALA A 143 -2.01 -16.50 1.56
C ALA A 143 -0.65 -17.20 1.38
N ARG A 144 -0.11 -17.78 2.45
CA ARG A 144 1.21 -18.44 2.43
C ARG A 144 1.07 -19.94 2.28
N SER A 145 1.58 -20.48 1.17
CA SER A 145 1.82 -21.92 1.03
C SER A 145 3.13 -22.30 1.71
N TYR A 146 3.12 -23.35 2.53
CA TYR A 146 4.32 -23.86 3.20
C TYR A 146 4.25 -25.37 3.38
N VAL A 147 5.41 -25.99 3.60
CA VAL A 147 5.51 -27.39 4.01
C VAL A 147 6.17 -27.45 5.38
N MET A 148 5.67 -28.32 6.25
CA MET A 148 6.22 -28.58 7.58
C MET A 148 6.65 -30.04 7.65
N LYS A 149 7.86 -30.31 8.15
CA LYS A 149 8.30 -31.70 8.35
C LYS A 149 7.32 -32.42 9.28
N PRO A 150 6.89 -33.66 8.98
CA PRO A 150 5.93 -34.37 9.81
C PRO A 150 6.35 -34.54 11.28
N THR A 151 7.66 -34.51 11.56
CA THR A 151 8.23 -34.62 12.91
C THR A 151 8.17 -33.34 13.73
N VAL A 152 7.94 -32.18 13.11
CA VAL A 152 7.82 -30.89 13.82
C VAL A 152 6.38 -30.70 14.25
N LYS A 153 6.15 -30.50 15.55
CA LYS A 153 4.82 -30.36 16.17
C LYS A 153 4.74 -29.08 17.01
N GLY A 154 3.53 -28.59 17.26
CA GLY A 154 3.29 -27.47 18.17
C GLY A 154 3.56 -26.07 17.61
N VAL A 155 3.86 -25.95 16.30
CA VAL A 155 4.02 -24.63 15.67
C VAL A 155 2.65 -24.02 15.41
N VAL A 156 2.41 -22.83 15.96
CA VAL A 156 1.20 -22.03 15.76
C VAL A 156 1.53 -20.82 14.89
N LYS A 157 0.77 -20.62 13.81
CA LYS A 157 0.85 -19.40 12.99
C LYS A 157 -0.16 -18.40 13.52
N HIS A 158 0.34 -17.26 14.01
CA HIS A 158 -0.46 -16.07 14.27
C HIS A 158 -0.42 -15.14 13.06
N ASN A 159 -1.44 -14.32 12.89
CA ASN A 159 -1.44 -13.24 11.91
C ASN A 159 -0.68 -12.03 12.45
#